data_AF-A0A518DBW7-F1
#
_entry.id   AF-A0A518DBW7-F1
#
_cell.length_a   1.000
_cell.length_b   1.000
_cell.length_c   1.000
_cell.angle_alpha   90.00
_cell.angle_beta   90.00
_cell.angle_gamma   90.00
#
_symmetry.space_group_name_H-M   'P 1'
#
loop_
_entity.id
_entity.type
_entity.pdbx_description
1 polymer ?
#
loop_
_entity_poly.entity_id
_entity_poly.type
_entity_poly.pdbx_seq_one_letter_code
_entity_poly.pdbx_strand_id
1 'polypeptide(L)'
;MIRCDCPEGVPAKQIPGRPAAGRIRQDRGAWLALVKDVYPAFISWDKWEQIQAKLAENHRTMQSRFTRRDASRKGASLLAGLVRCGKCGHAMRVAYKDKRFQYLCSKLQGELRQEACQYLSGKRIDEVVVAEFLSAIAPANIDALQAATDRQLVSHHDQLKHLRQDVQRLSYAATRAERQYNHVDPENRLIAASLERRWEQALEELEHARQILGDRQTDPPRLVKVSARDRKAFSDVGKQLPSIWGDLSIESRKALLRTLVTGVNLDRGDDGIVKVCIVWRGGLVTQTEQAVPIHSRRYGELEQRVVKRVRELNETGAKTDEILSCLNGEGFFPCRGGQFTTGIVMKLKHRYGITSKLEALRQGNQPPHKCTTDQIAEEVGVKREWIYRKISRGKIRIEKDDVYGCYLFPRTKLAVRELRRLKEGKCAHVSF
;
A
#
# COMPACT_ATOMS: atom_id res chain seq x y z
N MET A 1 14.75 11.78 -46.61
CA MET A 1 15.06 12.60 -45.42
C MET A 1 16.41 12.16 -44.90
N ILE A 2 17.44 13.00 -45.06
CA ILE A 2 18.73 12.75 -44.41
C ILE A 2 18.61 13.36 -43.01
N ARG A 3 18.63 12.51 -41.98
CA ARG A 3 18.81 12.97 -40.60
C ARG A 3 20.31 13.10 -40.40
N CYS A 4 20.81 14.33 -40.28
CA CYS A 4 22.13 14.52 -39.70
C CYS A 4 22.01 14.20 -38.21
N ASP A 5 22.38 12.97 -37.85
CA ASP A 5 22.44 12.52 -36.46
C ASP A 5 23.55 13.32 -35.75
N CYS A 6 23.17 14.16 -34.77
CA CYS A 6 24.11 14.73 -33.81
C CYS A 6 24.49 13.64 -32.78
N PRO A 7 25.75 13.54 -32.31
CA PRO A 7 26.30 12.32 -31.70
C PRO A 7 25.93 12.08 -30.23
N GLU A 8 25.21 12.98 -29.57
CA GLU A 8 25.03 12.91 -28.12
C GLU A 8 23.82 12.04 -27.73
N GLY A 9 24.00 10.73 -27.83
CA GLY A 9 23.15 9.76 -27.13
C GLY A 9 23.31 9.90 -25.61
N VAL A 10 22.27 9.59 -24.84
CA VAL A 10 22.38 9.56 -23.38
C VAL A 10 23.28 8.38 -22.99
N PRO A 11 24.43 8.59 -22.32
CA PRO A 11 25.42 7.53 -22.06
C PRO A 11 24.82 6.32 -21.34
N ALA A 12 23.88 6.57 -20.42
CA ALA A 12 23.16 5.54 -19.67
C ALA A 12 22.28 4.60 -20.52
N LYS A 13 22.05 4.90 -21.81
CA LYS A 13 21.17 4.13 -22.71
C LYS A 13 21.92 3.45 -23.87
N GLN A 14 23.24 3.60 -23.92
CA GLN A 14 24.07 3.01 -24.97
C GLN A 14 24.41 1.54 -24.63
N ILE A 15 24.38 0.66 -25.63
CA ILE A 15 24.63 -0.78 -25.45
C ILE A 15 25.84 -1.15 -26.31
N PRO A 16 26.89 -1.77 -25.73
CA PRO A 16 28.04 -2.25 -26.49
C PRO A 16 27.60 -3.18 -27.65
N GLY A 17 28.12 -2.94 -28.85
CA GLY A 17 27.78 -3.71 -30.05
C GLY A 17 26.46 -3.33 -30.75
N ARG A 18 25.71 -2.34 -30.25
CA ARG A 18 24.53 -1.77 -30.94
C ARG A 18 24.65 -0.25 -31.12
N PRO A 19 25.21 0.24 -32.23
CA PRO A 19 25.48 1.67 -32.42
C PRO A 19 24.23 2.56 -32.47
N ALA A 20 23.03 1.98 -32.66
CA ALA A 20 21.77 2.71 -32.59
C ALA A 20 21.16 2.82 -31.16
N ALA A 21 21.72 2.11 -30.18
CA ALA A 21 21.25 2.20 -28.79
C ALA A 21 21.68 3.52 -28.16
N GLY A 22 20.76 4.20 -27.48
CA GLY A 22 21.02 5.50 -26.84
C GLY A 22 20.57 6.72 -27.64
N ARG A 23 20.15 6.54 -28.90
CA ARG A 23 19.56 7.61 -29.71
C ARG A 23 18.21 8.04 -29.15
N ILE A 24 18.07 9.33 -28.84
CA ILE A 24 16.81 9.94 -28.41
C ILE A 24 16.27 10.79 -29.55
N ARG A 25 14.94 10.76 -29.74
CA ARG A 25 14.29 11.68 -30.67
C ARG A 25 14.38 13.09 -30.09
N GLN A 26 15.22 13.94 -30.67
CA GLN A 26 15.32 15.35 -30.28
C GLN A 26 14.12 16.14 -30.80
N ASP A 27 13.76 17.17 -30.03
CA ASP A 27 12.75 18.15 -30.45
C ASP A 27 13.21 18.90 -31.71
N ARG A 28 12.26 19.37 -32.53
CA ARG A 28 12.54 20.09 -33.78
C ARG A 28 13.42 21.32 -33.56
N GLY A 29 13.26 22.00 -32.43
CA GLY A 29 14.08 23.16 -32.08
C GLY A 29 15.56 22.85 -31.84
N ALA A 30 15.91 21.57 -31.66
CA ALA A 30 17.27 21.10 -31.44
C ALA A 30 17.91 20.44 -32.68
N TRP A 31 17.24 20.46 -33.84
CA TRP A 31 17.78 19.86 -35.06
C TRP A 31 18.83 20.77 -35.71
N LEU A 32 20.00 20.23 -36.05
CA LEU A 32 21.08 20.97 -36.73
C LEU A 32 20.68 21.46 -38.13
N ALA A 33 19.98 20.63 -38.90
CA ALA A 33 19.50 20.98 -40.23
C ALA A 33 18.30 20.12 -40.62
N LEU A 34 17.38 20.69 -41.39
CA LEU A 34 16.23 20.01 -41.96
C LEU A 34 16.17 20.28 -43.46
N VAL A 35 16.57 19.30 -44.26
CA VAL A 35 16.51 19.38 -45.73
C VAL A 35 15.27 18.61 -46.22
N LYS A 36 14.35 19.34 -46.86
CA LYS A 36 13.09 18.81 -47.38
C LYS A 36 13.29 18.32 -48.82
N ASP A 37 12.43 17.41 -49.26
CA ASP A 37 12.27 16.99 -50.67
C ASP A 37 13.53 16.48 -51.41
N VAL A 38 14.53 16.00 -50.66
CA VAL A 38 15.76 15.38 -51.23
C VAL A 38 15.47 14.10 -52.03
N TYR A 39 14.41 13.38 -51.67
CA TYR A 39 14.02 12.13 -52.33
C TYR A 39 12.51 12.10 -52.56
N PRO A 40 12.03 11.41 -53.60
CA PRO A 40 10.61 11.16 -53.79
C PRO A 40 10.00 10.53 -52.54
N ALA A 41 9.02 11.21 -51.93
CA ALA A 41 8.36 10.77 -50.72
C ALA A 41 6.93 10.32 -51.02
N PHE A 42 6.45 9.29 -50.32
CA PHE A 42 5.07 8.80 -50.43
C PHE A 42 4.01 9.83 -50.01
N ILE A 43 4.39 10.82 -49.21
CA ILE A 43 3.55 11.93 -48.79
C ILE A 43 4.35 13.22 -48.85
N SER A 44 3.69 14.32 -49.21
CA SER A 44 4.31 15.64 -49.22
C SER A 44 4.71 16.08 -47.80
N TRP A 45 5.66 17.00 -47.73
CA TRP A 45 6.10 17.58 -46.47
C TRP A 45 4.94 18.19 -45.68
N ASP A 46 4.08 18.98 -46.34
CA ASP A 46 2.91 19.59 -45.69
C ASP A 46 1.94 18.56 -45.15
N LYS A 47 1.75 17.45 -45.89
CA LYS A 47 0.89 16.35 -45.44
C LYS A 47 1.47 15.65 -44.21
N TRP A 48 2.79 15.46 -44.19
CA TRP A 48 3.48 14.90 -43.04
C TRP A 48 3.38 15.81 -41.81
N GLU A 49 3.51 17.13 -41.97
CA GLU A 49 3.35 18.08 -40.86
C GLU A 49 1.94 18.10 -40.29
N GLN A 50 0.92 18.07 -41.16
CA GLN A 50 -0.47 17.92 -40.73
C GLN A 50 -0.69 16.62 -39.94
N ILE A 51 -0.09 15.52 -40.38
CA ILE A 51 -0.17 14.23 -39.66
C ILE A 51 0.57 14.31 -38.32
N GLN A 52 1.76 14.91 -38.25
CA GLN A 52 2.47 15.09 -36.97
C GLN A 52 1.71 16.00 -36.01
N ALA A 53 1.11 17.09 -36.50
CA ALA A 53 0.26 17.97 -35.68
C ALA A 53 -0.97 17.22 -35.15
N LYS A 54 -1.64 16.42 -35.99
CA LYS A 54 -2.74 15.55 -35.54
C LYS A 54 -2.29 14.49 -34.54
N LEU A 55 -1.12 13.87 -34.71
CA LEU A 55 -0.57 12.91 -33.76
C LEU A 55 -0.19 13.56 -32.43
N ALA A 56 0.40 14.76 -32.46
CA ALA A 56 0.72 15.54 -31.26
C ALA A 56 -0.56 15.98 -30.54
N GLU A 57 -1.58 16.42 -31.28
CA GLU A 57 -2.88 16.78 -30.72
C GLU A 57 -3.62 15.57 -30.16
N ASN A 58 -3.61 14.44 -30.87
CA ASN A 58 -4.12 13.17 -30.36
C ASN A 58 -3.34 12.72 -29.13
N HIS A 59 -2.02 12.94 -29.06
CA HIS A 59 -1.20 12.61 -27.90
C HIS A 59 -1.52 13.52 -26.72
N ARG A 60 -1.67 14.84 -26.93
CA ARG A 60 -2.13 15.81 -25.92
C ARG A 60 -3.55 15.51 -25.47
N THR A 61 -4.44 15.16 -26.39
CA THR A 61 -5.82 14.73 -26.11
C THR A 61 -5.84 13.39 -25.37
N MET A 62 -4.94 12.46 -25.70
CA MET A 62 -4.81 11.18 -25.01
C MET A 62 -4.21 11.39 -23.62
N GLN A 63 -3.20 12.23 -23.48
CA GLN A 63 -2.58 12.62 -22.21
C GLN A 63 -3.58 13.39 -21.36
N SER A 64 -4.36 14.30 -21.94
CA SER A 64 -5.46 14.99 -21.29
C SER A 64 -6.63 14.06 -20.98
N ARG A 65 -6.84 12.94 -21.70
CA ARG A 65 -7.77 11.83 -21.35
C ARG A 65 -7.17 10.81 -20.36
N PHE A 66 -5.85 10.77 -20.22
CA PHE A 66 -5.18 10.05 -19.14
C PHE A 66 -5.20 10.89 -17.86
N THR A 67 -5.18 12.21 -18.00
CA THR A 67 -5.25 13.18 -16.89
C THR A 67 -6.72 13.50 -16.52
N ARG A 68 -7.61 13.57 -17.51
CA ARG A 68 -9.08 13.53 -17.39
C ARG A 68 -9.55 12.09 -17.56
N ARG A 69 -9.62 11.38 -16.44
CA ARG A 69 -10.78 10.62 -15.89
C ARG A 69 -11.86 9.99 -16.79
N ASP A 70 -12.04 10.32 -18.07
CA ASP A 70 -13.30 10.10 -18.80
C ASP A 70 -13.35 8.87 -19.70
N ALA A 71 -12.23 8.26 -20.05
CA ALA A 71 -12.27 6.95 -20.70
C ALA A 71 -12.34 5.86 -19.62
N SER A 72 -13.55 5.50 -19.18
CA SER A 72 -13.77 4.27 -18.41
C SER A 72 -13.38 3.06 -19.27
N ARG A 73 -12.07 2.75 -19.31
CA ARG A 73 -11.55 1.62 -20.09
C ARG A 73 -12.23 0.34 -19.64
N LYS A 74 -12.63 -0.48 -20.61
CA LYS A 74 -13.12 -1.86 -20.38
C LYS A 74 -12.04 -2.64 -19.63
N GLY A 75 -12.39 -3.27 -18.52
CA GLY A 75 -11.48 -4.07 -17.70
C GLY A 75 -11.80 -4.02 -16.21
N ALA A 76 -11.41 -5.05 -15.46
CA ALA A 76 -11.83 -5.26 -14.07
C ALA A 76 -11.26 -4.26 -13.03
N SER A 77 -10.21 -3.51 -13.36
CA SER A 77 -9.60 -2.54 -12.44
C SER A 77 -10.46 -1.30 -12.28
N LEU A 78 -10.87 -1.01 -11.05
CA LEU A 78 -11.66 0.17 -10.70
C LEU A 78 -10.80 1.45 -10.67
N LEU A 79 -9.55 1.35 -10.22
CA LEU A 79 -8.66 2.51 -10.04
C LEU A 79 -7.79 2.82 -11.27
N ALA A 80 -8.06 2.18 -12.42
CA ALA A 80 -7.31 2.42 -13.65
C ALA A 80 -7.26 3.92 -13.99
N GLY A 81 -6.04 4.48 -14.11
CA GLY A 81 -5.83 5.90 -14.38
C GLY A 81 -5.95 6.85 -13.19
N LEU A 82 -6.27 6.36 -11.99
CA LEU A 82 -6.20 7.11 -10.73
C LEU A 82 -4.93 6.81 -9.93
N VAL A 83 -4.34 5.64 -10.15
CA VAL A 83 -3.21 5.15 -9.35
C VAL A 83 -1.88 5.80 -9.75
N ARG A 84 -1.14 6.27 -8.75
CA ARG A 84 0.23 6.77 -8.86
C ARG A 84 1.16 6.01 -7.92
N CYS A 85 2.42 5.93 -8.31
CA CYS A 85 3.49 5.32 -7.54
C CYS A 85 3.90 6.26 -6.39
N GLY A 86 3.81 5.80 -5.15
CA GLY A 86 4.28 6.55 -3.97
C GLY A 86 5.79 6.76 -3.94
N LYS A 87 6.57 5.85 -4.54
CA LYS A 87 8.05 5.96 -4.61
C LYS A 87 8.54 7.01 -5.61
N CYS A 88 7.88 7.15 -6.77
CA CYS A 88 8.39 8.00 -7.87
C CYS A 88 7.36 8.99 -8.43
N GLY A 89 6.14 9.08 -7.87
CA GLY A 89 5.08 10.00 -8.28
C GLY A 89 4.39 9.72 -9.62
N HIS A 90 4.94 8.82 -10.44
CA HIS A 90 4.44 8.55 -11.79
C HIS A 90 3.15 7.73 -11.79
N ALA A 91 2.32 7.98 -12.81
CA ALA A 91 1.10 7.20 -13.04
C ALA A 91 1.42 5.71 -13.27
N MET A 92 0.68 4.82 -12.62
CA MET A 92 0.84 3.38 -12.76
C MET A 92 -0.05 2.84 -13.88
N ARG A 93 0.44 1.84 -14.61
CA ARG A 93 -0.33 1.12 -15.62
C ARG A 93 -1.00 -0.10 -15.01
N VAL A 94 -2.10 -0.54 -15.62
CA VAL A 94 -2.77 -1.79 -15.25
C VAL A 94 -2.31 -2.88 -16.22
N ALA A 95 -1.78 -3.97 -15.68
CA ALA A 95 -1.49 -5.19 -16.42
C ALA A 95 -2.54 -6.25 -16.07
N TYR A 96 -3.19 -6.81 -17.08
CA TYR A 96 -4.17 -7.89 -16.91
C TYR A 96 -3.49 -9.24 -17.17
N LYS A 97 -3.77 -10.22 -16.30
CA LYS A 97 -3.36 -11.61 -16.47
C LYS A 97 -4.49 -12.52 -16.00
N ASP A 98 -5.10 -13.23 -16.94
CA ASP A 98 -6.29 -14.04 -16.73
C ASP A 98 -7.43 -13.21 -16.08
N LYS A 99 -8.03 -13.73 -15.00
CA LYS A 99 -9.05 -13.05 -14.17
C LYS A 99 -8.46 -12.08 -13.14
N ARG A 100 -7.16 -11.76 -13.20
CA ARG A 100 -6.46 -10.89 -12.23
C ARG A 100 -5.86 -9.67 -12.93
N PHE A 101 -5.62 -8.63 -12.16
CA PHE A 101 -4.93 -7.44 -12.63
C PHE A 101 -3.93 -6.92 -11.59
N GLN A 102 -2.93 -6.21 -12.07
CA GLN A 102 -1.85 -5.66 -11.27
C GLN A 102 -1.60 -4.20 -11.66
N TYR A 103 -1.31 -3.37 -10.66
CA TYR A 103 -0.79 -2.01 -10.84
C TYR A 103 0.74 -2.09 -10.94
N LEU A 104 1.30 -1.64 -12.07
CA LEU A 104 2.72 -1.67 -12.38
C LEU A 104 3.24 -0.25 -12.62
N CYS A 105 4.26 0.14 -11.85
CA CYS A 105 5.06 1.31 -12.18
C CYS A 105 6.15 0.91 -13.20
N SER A 106 6.00 1.35 -14.45
CA SER A 106 6.89 0.93 -15.56
C SER A 106 7.58 2.09 -16.27
N LYS A 107 7.54 3.30 -15.69
CA LYS A 107 8.17 4.49 -16.26
C LYS A 107 9.69 4.34 -16.35
N LEU A 108 10.35 3.97 -15.25
CA LEU A 108 11.80 3.73 -15.22
C LEU A 108 12.23 2.59 -16.14
N GLN A 109 11.42 1.53 -16.23
CA GLN A 109 11.70 0.42 -17.15
C GLN A 109 11.63 0.84 -18.62
N GLY A 110 10.62 1.65 -18.99
CA GLY A 110 10.45 2.12 -20.37
C GLY A 110 11.46 3.18 -20.80
N GLU A 111 11.86 4.07 -19.90
CA GLU A 111 12.73 5.21 -20.24
C GLU A 111 14.20 4.96 -19.93
N LEU A 112 14.51 4.25 -18.86
CA LEU A 112 15.87 4.06 -18.34
C LEU A 112 16.32 2.59 -18.33
N ARG A 113 15.49 1.66 -18.81
CA ARG A 113 15.74 0.19 -18.81
C ARG A 113 16.11 -0.38 -17.42
N GLN A 114 15.67 0.29 -16.36
CA GLN A 114 15.84 -0.15 -14.98
C GLN A 114 14.71 -1.08 -14.53
N GLU A 115 14.87 -1.70 -13.35
CA GLU A 115 13.79 -2.45 -12.72
C GLU A 115 12.56 -1.57 -12.44
N ALA A 116 11.38 -2.18 -12.46
CA ALA A 116 10.13 -1.49 -12.14
C ALA A 116 10.12 -1.08 -10.66
N CYS A 117 9.76 0.18 -10.34
CA CYS A 117 9.75 0.67 -8.95
C CYS A 117 8.93 -0.24 -8.01
N GLN A 118 7.77 -0.68 -8.47
CA GLN A 118 6.89 -1.56 -7.72
C GLN A 118 5.78 -2.16 -8.60
N TYR A 119 5.33 -3.34 -8.18
CA TYR A 119 4.18 -4.06 -8.71
C TYR A 119 3.26 -4.47 -7.56
N LEU A 120 1.96 -4.32 -7.77
CA LEU A 120 0.92 -4.47 -6.75
C LEU A 120 -0.27 -5.24 -7.32
N SER A 121 -0.76 -6.25 -6.60
CA SER A 121 -1.99 -6.97 -6.98
C SER A 121 -3.20 -6.05 -6.76
N GLY A 122 -3.98 -5.78 -7.80
CA GLY A 122 -4.93 -4.67 -7.76
C GLY A 122 -6.22 -4.93 -6.99
N LYS A 123 -6.73 -6.17 -6.95
CA LYS A 123 -8.05 -6.49 -6.35
C LYS A 123 -8.21 -6.00 -4.90
N ARG A 124 -7.25 -6.31 -4.02
CA ARG A 124 -7.31 -5.90 -2.60
C ARG A 124 -7.20 -4.39 -2.43
N ILE A 125 -6.42 -3.73 -3.28
CA ILE A 125 -6.31 -2.27 -3.26
C ILE A 125 -7.63 -1.62 -3.68
N ASP A 126 -8.28 -2.17 -4.71
CA ASP A 126 -9.60 -1.71 -5.15
C ASP A 126 -10.63 -1.88 -4.03
N GLU A 127 -10.65 -3.03 -3.33
CA GLU A 127 -11.54 -3.29 -2.20
C GLU A 127 -11.37 -2.28 -1.05
N VAL A 128 -10.13 -1.93 -0.70
CA VAL A 128 -9.83 -0.93 0.33
C VAL A 128 -10.32 0.46 -0.08
N VAL A 129 -10.01 0.89 -1.30
CA VAL A 129 -10.44 2.22 -1.76
C VAL A 129 -11.96 2.29 -1.90
N VAL A 130 -12.62 1.18 -2.27
CA VAL A 130 -14.08 1.10 -2.28
C VAL A 130 -14.64 1.21 -0.86
N ALA A 131 -14.07 0.52 0.12
CA ALA A 131 -14.52 0.60 1.51
C ALA A 131 -14.42 2.05 2.04
N GLU A 132 -13.29 2.72 1.80
CA GLU A 132 -13.09 4.13 2.15
C GLU A 132 -14.09 5.04 1.41
N PHE A 133 -14.33 4.79 0.12
CA PHE A 133 -15.33 5.54 -0.66
C PHE A 133 -16.74 5.39 -0.09
N LEU A 134 -17.16 4.18 0.23
CA LEU A 134 -18.49 3.91 0.80
C LEU A 134 -18.61 4.51 2.21
N SER A 135 -17.54 4.48 3.01
CA SER A 135 -17.48 5.14 4.30
C SER A 135 -17.61 6.67 4.15
N ALA A 136 -16.89 7.27 3.21
CA ALA A 136 -16.91 8.71 2.99
C ALA A 136 -18.29 9.26 2.60
N ILE A 137 -19.09 8.48 1.84
CA ILE A 137 -20.46 8.86 1.45
C ILE A 137 -21.53 8.40 2.45
N ALA A 138 -21.12 7.79 3.58
CA ALA A 138 -22.07 7.33 4.57
C ALA A 138 -22.91 8.51 5.10
N PRO A 139 -24.20 8.31 5.39
CA PRO A 139 -25.11 9.37 5.85
C PRO A 139 -24.56 10.17 7.04
N ALA A 140 -23.90 9.50 7.99
CA ALA A 140 -23.32 10.14 9.17
C ALA A 140 -22.29 11.25 8.82
N ASN A 141 -21.50 11.06 7.75
CA ASN A 141 -20.53 12.06 7.31
C ASN A 141 -21.22 13.24 6.60
N ILE A 142 -22.33 12.98 5.90
CA ILE A 142 -23.15 14.01 5.26
C ILE A 142 -23.83 14.88 6.33
N ASP A 143 -24.35 14.27 7.39
CA ASP A 143 -24.98 14.97 8.51
C ASP A 143 -23.96 15.78 9.32
N ALA A 144 -22.76 15.24 9.53
CA ALA A 144 -21.65 15.95 10.20
C ALA A 144 -21.19 17.19 9.41
N LEU A 145 -21.09 17.09 8.08
CA LEU A 145 -20.77 18.23 7.21
C LEU A 145 -21.84 19.33 7.33
N GLN A 146 -23.12 18.96 7.41
CA GLN A 146 -24.22 19.91 7.61
C GLN A 146 -24.11 20.61 8.95
N ALA A 147 -23.94 19.86 10.04
CA ALA A 147 -23.79 20.43 11.37
C ALA A 147 -22.59 21.40 11.45
N ALA A 148 -21.48 21.09 10.77
CA ALA A 148 -20.33 21.99 10.68
C ALA A 148 -20.66 23.27 9.89
N THR A 149 -21.37 23.14 8.77
CA THR A 149 -21.79 24.28 7.93
C THR A 149 -22.78 25.20 8.68
N ASP A 150 -23.76 24.61 9.37
CA ASP A 150 -24.75 25.35 10.16
C ASP A 150 -24.09 26.07 11.34
N ARG A 151 -23.14 25.41 12.03
CA ARG A 151 -22.34 26.06 13.08
C ARG A 151 -21.50 27.21 12.55
N GLN A 152 -20.89 27.06 11.37
CA GLN A 152 -20.12 28.13 10.74
C GLN A 152 -21.00 29.33 10.38
N LEU A 153 -22.23 29.08 9.91
CA LEU A 153 -23.24 30.10 9.65
C LEU A 153 -23.62 30.86 10.92
N VAL A 154 -23.97 30.14 11.98
CA VAL A 154 -24.32 30.75 13.28
C VAL A 154 -23.15 31.57 13.82
N SER A 155 -21.94 30.99 13.85
CA SER A 155 -20.74 31.69 14.31
C SER A 155 -20.46 32.96 13.51
N HIS A 156 -20.65 32.93 12.18
CA HIS A 156 -20.47 34.11 11.34
C HIS A 156 -21.51 35.19 11.65
N HIS A 157 -22.77 34.81 11.85
CA HIS A 157 -23.83 35.75 12.24
C HIS A 157 -23.55 36.38 13.61
N ASP A 158 -23.11 35.59 14.59
CA ASP A 158 -22.76 36.08 15.92
C ASP A 158 -21.55 37.02 15.87
N GLN A 159 -20.52 36.69 15.09
CA GLN A 159 -19.38 37.58 14.84
C GLN A 159 -19.83 38.93 14.24
N LEU A 160 -20.66 38.91 13.19
CA LEU A 160 -21.18 40.15 12.60
C LEU A 160 -22.04 40.94 13.59
N LYS A 161 -22.80 40.27 14.45
CA LYS A 161 -23.59 40.92 15.50
C LYS A 161 -22.68 41.63 16.51
N HIS A 162 -21.62 40.98 16.98
CA HIS A 162 -20.65 41.57 17.89
C HIS A 162 -19.94 42.79 17.26
N LEU A 163 -19.46 42.66 16.02
CA LEU A 163 -18.81 43.77 15.31
C LEU A 163 -19.76 44.97 15.13
N ARG A 164 -21.05 44.74 14.84
CA ARG A 164 -22.05 45.82 14.78
C ARG A 164 -22.24 46.51 16.13
N GLN A 165 -22.27 45.74 17.22
CA GLN A 165 -22.38 46.29 18.58
C GLN A 165 -21.14 47.12 18.95
N ASP A 166 -19.95 46.67 18.57
CA ASP A 166 -18.70 47.41 18.80
C ASP A 166 -18.69 48.74 18.03
N VAL A 167 -19.08 48.74 16.76
CA VAL A 167 -19.22 49.96 15.95
C VAL A 167 -20.23 50.92 16.60
N GLN A 168 -21.36 50.40 17.10
CA GLN A 168 -22.36 51.24 17.79
C GLN A 168 -21.80 51.86 19.09
N ARG A 169 -21.08 51.07 19.90
CA ARG A 169 -20.45 51.56 21.13
C ARG A 169 -19.40 52.64 20.84
N LEU A 170 -18.55 52.41 19.85
CA LEU A 170 -17.49 53.35 19.46
C LEU A 170 -18.09 54.63 18.84
N SER A 171 -19.18 54.51 18.06
CA SER A 171 -19.92 55.66 17.54
C SER A 171 -20.46 56.55 18.66
N TYR A 172 -21.00 55.93 19.71
CA TYR A 172 -21.44 56.67 20.89
C TYR A 172 -20.26 57.32 21.63
N ALA A 173 -19.13 56.62 21.76
CA ALA A 173 -17.93 57.16 22.40
C ALA A 173 -17.37 58.37 21.65
N ALA A 174 -17.27 58.29 20.31
CA ALA A 174 -16.85 59.41 19.47
C ALA A 174 -17.80 60.60 19.58
N THR A 175 -19.12 60.38 19.52
CA THR A 175 -20.14 61.42 19.71
C THR A 175 -20.04 62.08 21.09
N ARG A 176 -19.73 61.30 22.14
CA ARG A 176 -19.54 61.82 23.49
C ARG A 176 -18.26 62.66 23.59
N ALA A 177 -17.16 62.21 22.99
CA ALA A 177 -15.90 62.96 22.97
C ALA A 177 -16.04 64.29 22.21
N GLU A 178 -16.74 64.28 21.07
CA GLU A 178 -17.09 65.48 20.31
C GLU A 178 -17.86 66.50 21.18
N ARG A 179 -18.91 66.06 21.89
CA ARG A 179 -19.67 66.94 22.79
C ARG A 179 -18.82 67.52 23.92
N GLN A 180 -17.88 66.74 24.47
CA GLN A 180 -16.98 67.21 25.51
C GLN A 180 -16.02 68.26 24.99
N TYR A 181 -15.46 68.06 23.79
CA TYR A 181 -14.61 69.04 23.13
C TYR A 181 -15.36 70.35 22.85
N ASN A 182 -16.56 70.27 22.27
CA ASN A 182 -17.38 71.44 21.92
C ASN A 182 -17.85 72.27 23.13
N HIS A 183 -17.80 71.72 24.35
CA HIS A 183 -18.25 72.41 25.57
C HIS A 183 -17.11 73.04 26.38
N VAL A 184 -15.85 72.82 25.99
CA VAL A 184 -14.69 73.41 26.66
C VAL A 184 -14.47 74.85 26.19
N ASP A 185 -14.13 75.72 27.15
CA ASP A 185 -13.73 77.08 26.88
C ASP A 185 -12.42 77.12 26.07
N PRO A 186 -12.37 77.80 24.91
CA PRO A 186 -11.17 77.90 24.08
C PRO A 186 -9.96 78.53 24.79
N GLU A 187 -10.15 79.31 25.86
CA GLU A 187 -9.05 79.86 26.65
C GLU A 187 -8.27 78.77 27.41
N ASN A 188 -8.91 77.63 27.71
CA ASN A 188 -8.29 76.47 28.37
C ASN A 188 -7.53 75.58 27.38
N ARG A 189 -6.52 76.16 26.70
CA ARG A 189 -5.80 75.56 25.56
C ARG A 189 -5.28 74.13 25.79
N LEU A 190 -4.76 73.84 26.98
CA LEU A 190 -4.24 72.50 27.30
C LEU A 190 -5.35 71.44 27.42
N ILE A 191 -6.50 71.83 27.97
CA ILE A 191 -7.67 70.93 28.12
C ILE A 191 -8.29 70.70 26.75
N ALA A 192 -8.47 71.75 25.95
CA ALA A 192 -8.98 71.65 24.58
C ALA A 192 -8.13 70.70 23.72
N ALA A 193 -6.79 70.87 23.73
CA ALA A 193 -5.88 69.99 23.00
C ALA A 193 -5.91 68.52 23.49
N SER A 194 -6.17 68.28 24.78
CA SER A 194 -6.31 66.92 25.31
C SER A 194 -7.62 66.25 24.88
N LEU A 195 -8.72 67.00 24.82
CA LEU A 195 -10.02 66.50 24.37
C LEU A 195 -10.07 66.31 22.87
N GLU A 196 -9.40 67.17 22.11
CA GLU A 196 -9.20 67.02 20.66
C GLU A 196 -8.50 65.69 20.35
N ARG A 197 -7.34 65.41 20.96
CA ARG A 197 -6.65 64.12 20.80
C ARG A 197 -7.50 62.92 21.19
N ARG A 198 -8.30 63.05 22.26
CA ARG A 198 -9.22 61.98 22.69
C ARG A 198 -10.34 61.75 21.68
N TRP A 199 -10.84 62.81 21.06
CA TRP A 199 -11.85 62.71 20.01
C TRP A 199 -11.26 62.13 18.72
N GLU A 200 -10.08 62.58 18.29
CA GLU A 200 -9.33 62.00 17.17
C GLU A 200 -9.13 60.50 17.36
N GLN A 201 -8.63 60.07 18.54
CA GLN A 201 -8.47 58.66 18.85
C GLN A 201 -9.79 57.88 18.78
N ALA A 202 -10.89 58.44 19.31
CA ALA A 202 -12.20 57.80 19.25
C ALA A 202 -12.75 57.69 17.81
N LEU A 203 -12.42 58.63 16.93
CA LEU A 203 -12.76 58.58 15.51
C LEU A 203 -11.93 57.52 14.78
N GLU A 204 -10.62 57.44 15.03
CA GLU A 204 -9.75 56.41 14.47
C GLU A 204 -10.21 55.00 14.86
N GLU A 205 -10.53 54.79 16.15
CA GLU A 205 -11.06 53.51 16.64
C GLU A 205 -12.38 53.14 15.97
N LEU A 206 -13.28 54.11 15.77
CA LEU A 206 -14.55 53.93 15.07
C LEU A 206 -14.35 53.58 13.60
N GLU A 207 -13.48 54.30 12.89
CA GLU A 207 -13.15 54.07 11.49
C GLU A 207 -12.60 52.65 11.30
N HIS A 208 -11.64 52.25 12.14
CA HIS A 208 -11.06 50.92 12.14
C HIS A 208 -12.10 49.82 12.39
N ALA A 209 -12.99 50.01 13.38
CA ALA A 209 -14.07 49.05 13.64
C ALA A 209 -15.07 48.94 12.48
N ARG A 210 -15.39 50.04 11.80
CA ARG A 210 -16.23 50.05 10.59
C ARG A 210 -15.56 49.29 9.45
N GLN A 211 -14.26 49.47 9.28
CA GLN A 211 -13.49 48.74 8.26
C GLN A 211 -13.52 47.23 8.50
N ILE A 212 -13.24 46.77 9.72
CA ILE A 212 -13.32 45.34 10.08
C ILE A 212 -14.72 44.77 9.79
N LEU A 213 -15.78 45.50 10.15
CA LEU A 213 -17.15 45.10 9.86
C LEU A 213 -17.41 45.02 8.35
N GLY A 214 -16.92 46.00 7.57
CA GLY A 214 -17.06 46.04 6.11
C GLY A 214 -16.35 44.90 5.40
N ASP A 215 -15.09 44.63 5.79
CA ASP A 215 -14.30 43.51 5.25
C ASP A 215 -14.99 42.18 5.55
N ARG A 216 -15.51 42.02 6.77
CA ARG A 216 -16.20 40.77 7.15
C ARG A 216 -17.55 40.58 6.45
N GLN A 217 -18.23 41.66 6.09
CA GLN A 217 -19.48 41.60 5.31
C GLN A 217 -19.23 41.29 3.83
N THR A 218 -18.11 41.75 3.28
CA THR A 218 -17.74 41.55 1.87
C THR A 218 -17.10 40.18 1.61
N ASP A 219 -16.52 39.53 2.62
CA ASP A 219 -16.02 38.15 2.56
C ASP A 219 -16.84 37.17 3.45
N PRO A 220 -18.07 36.83 3.06
CA PRO A 220 -18.85 35.82 3.75
C PRO A 220 -18.20 34.43 3.59
N PRO A 221 -18.37 33.52 4.57
CA PRO A 221 -17.87 32.16 4.44
C PRO A 221 -18.39 31.51 3.15
N ARG A 222 -17.49 30.84 2.41
CA ARG A 222 -17.86 30.04 1.24
C ARG A 222 -18.67 28.82 1.68
N LEU A 223 -19.98 28.99 1.74
CA LEU A 223 -20.89 27.92 2.12
C LEU A 223 -21.36 27.17 0.88
N VAL A 224 -21.20 25.85 0.90
CA VAL A 224 -21.82 24.98 -0.11
C VAL A 224 -23.30 24.86 0.24
N LYS A 225 -24.16 25.63 -0.43
CA LYS A 225 -25.61 25.49 -0.30
C LYS A 225 -26.07 24.20 -1.00
N VAL A 226 -26.20 23.12 -0.25
CA VAL A 226 -26.82 21.87 -0.73
C VAL A 226 -28.32 21.94 -0.45
N SER A 227 -29.15 21.85 -1.48
CA SER A 227 -30.61 21.89 -1.32
C SER A 227 -31.09 20.74 -0.42
N ALA A 228 -32.20 20.92 0.30
CA ALA A 228 -32.75 19.85 1.14
C ALA A 228 -33.11 18.60 0.31
N ARG A 229 -33.53 18.81 -0.94
CA ARG A 229 -33.79 17.73 -1.92
C ARG A 229 -32.53 16.95 -2.24
N ASP A 230 -31.45 17.63 -2.62
CA ASP A 230 -30.19 16.97 -2.98
C ASP A 230 -29.60 16.27 -1.76
N ARG A 231 -29.72 16.86 -0.57
CA ARG A 231 -29.30 16.23 0.70
C ARG A 231 -30.01 14.91 0.94
N LYS A 232 -31.34 14.89 0.82
CA LYS A 232 -32.11 13.66 0.99
C LYS A 232 -31.71 12.62 -0.04
N ALA A 233 -31.57 13.02 -1.31
CA ALA A 233 -31.11 12.14 -2.38
C ALA A 233 -29.70 11.57 -2.10
N PHE A 234 -28.74 12.39 -1.65
CA PHE A 234 -27.40 11.93 -1.30
C PHE A 234 -27.39 11.00 -0.08
N SER A 235 -28.20 11.26 0.93
CA SER A 235 -28.35 10.39 2.10
C SER A 235 -28.96 9.04 1.71
N ASP A 236 -30.01 9.05 0.88
CA ASP A 236 -30.65 7.83 0.38
C ASP A 236 -29.68 7.02 -0.48
N VAL A 237 -28.91 7.68 -1.35
CA VAL A 237 -27.82 7.05 -2.12
C VAL A 237 -26.75 6.48 -1.18
N GLY A 238 -26.31 7.22 -0.15
CA GLY A 238 -25.32 6.74 0.82
C GLY A 238 -25.77 5.49 1.58
N LYS A 239 -27.08 5.34 1.85
CA LYS A 239 -27.67 4.15 2.48
C LYS A 239 -27.78 2.96 1.54
N GLN A 240 -28.20 3.20 0.30
CA GLN A 240 -28.51 2.13 -0.67
C GLN A 240 -27.29 1.69 -1.49
N LEU A 241 -26.33 2.58 -1.74
CA LEU A 241 -25.20 2.28 -2.62
C LEU A 241 -24.35 1.07 -2.16
N PRO A 242 -24.05 0.88 -0.85
CA PRO A 242 -23.29 -0.28 -0.40
C PRO A 242 -23.95 -1.62 -0.75
N SER A 243 -25.28 -1.72 -0.72
CA SER A 243 -25.97 -2.99 -1.01
C SER A 243 -26.00 -3.31 -2.50
N ILE A 244 -26.16 -2.30 -3.36
CA ILE A 244 -26.22 -2.48 -4.82
C ILE A 244 -24.83 -2.45 -5.50
N TRP A 245 -23.76 -2.13 -4.77
CA TRP A 245 -22.42 -1.92 -5.34
C TRP A 245 -21.92 -3.13 -6.16
N GLY A 246 -22.21 -4.34 -5.69
CA GLY A 246 -21.83 -5.58 -6.37
C GLY A 246 -22.51 -5.76 -7.73
N ASP A 247 -23.76 -5.32 -7.84
CA ASP A 247 -24.62 -5.48 -9.02
C ASP A 247 -24.35 -4.43 -10.10
N LEU A 248 -23.72 -3.32 -9.72
CA LEU A 248 -23.32 -2.28 -10.66
C LEU A 248 -22.26 -2.78 -11.66
N SER A 249 -22.42 -2.35 -12.91
CA SER A 249 -21.39 -2.55 -13.93
C SER A 249 -20.05 -1.97 -13.49
N ILE A 250 -18.97 -2.53 -14.02
CA ILE A 250 -17.62 -2.06 -13.72
C ILE A 250 -17.43 -0.63 -14.22
N GLU A 251 -18.04 -0.24 -15.35
CA GLU A 251 -18.04 1.14 -15.82
C GLU A 251 -18.70 2.10 -14.83
N SER A 252 -19.88 1.75 -14.30
CA SER A 252 -20.61 2.57 -13.33
C SER A 252 -19.84 2.75 -12.03
N ARG A 253 -19.25 1.67 -11.49
CA ARG A 253 -18.40 1.74 -10.29
C ARG A 253 -17.19 2.66 -10.48
N LYS A 254 -16.55 2.61 -11.65
CA LYS A 254 -15.44 3.53 -11.98
C LYS A 254 -15.90 4.98 -12.07
N ALA A 255 -17.05 5.22 -12.70
CA ALA A 255 -17.61 6.56 -12.82
C ALA A 255 -17.89 7.14 -11.43
N LEU A 256 -18.55 6.37 -10.56
CA LEU A 256 -18.83 6.74 -9.17
C LEU A 256 -17.57 7.03 -8.37
N LEU A 257 -16.54 6.18 -8.42
CA LEU A 257 -15.28 6.46 -7.73
C LEU A 257 -14.65 7.79 -8.18
N ARG A 258 -14.72 8.12 -9.47
CA ARG A 258 -14.11 9.35 -10.03
C ARG A 258 -14.85 10.64 -9.70
N THR A 259 -16.08 10.56 -9.18
CA THR A 259 -16.80 11.75 -8.70
C THR A 259 -16.11 12.33 -7.47
N LEU A 260 -15.65 11.49 -6.54
CA LEU A 260 -15.02 11.93 -5.29
C LEU A 260 -13.51 11.67 -5.23
N VAL A 261 -13.01 10.62 -5.85
CA VAL A 261 -11.58 10.29 -5.82
C VAL A 261 -10.84 11.00 -6.95
N THR A 262 -9.80 11.74 -6.58
CA THR A 262 -8.92 12.46 -7.50
C THR A 262 -7.70 11.66 -7.90
N GLY A 263 -7.13 10.93 -6.96
CA GLY A 263 -5.99 10.07 -7.20
C GLY A 263 -5.77 9.12 -6.03
N VAL A 264 -5.01 8.07 -6.27
CA VAL A 264 -4.61 7.11 -5.24
C VAL A 264 -3.10 6.91 -5.35
N ASN A 265 -2.36 7.28 -4.32
CA ASN A 265 -0.93 7.00 -4.25
C ASN A 265 -0.72 5.69 -3.49
N LEU A 266 0.03 4.78 -4.11
CA LEU A 266 0.34 3.48 -3.51
C LEU A 266 1.83 3.40 -3.23
N ASP A 267 2.20 3.15 -1.99
CA ASP A 267 3.59 2.89 -1.60
C ASP A 267 3.73 1.55 -0.90
N ARG A 268 4.45 0.63 -1.51
CA ARG A 268 4.71 -0.70 -0.96
C ARG A 268 6.01 -0.72 -0.17
N GLY A 269 5.88 -0.98 1.13
CA GLY A 269 6.98 -1.32 2.02
C GLY A 269 7.51 -2.74 1.79
N ASP A 270 8.70 -3.00 2.32
CA ASP A 270 9.41 -4.29 2.19
C ASP A 270 8.78 -5.40 3.05
N ASP A 271 8.04 -5.01 4.08
CA ASP A 271 7.22 -5.84 4.96
C ASP A 271 5.95 -6.41 4.29
N GLY A 272 5.60 -5.88 3.10
CA GLY A 272 4.39 -6.23 2.38
C GLY A 272 3.16 -5.41 2.76
N ILE A 273 3.34 -4.35 3.53
CA ILE A 273 2.30 -3.36 3.81
C ILE A 273 2.32 -2.32 2.68
N VAL A 274 1.14 -2.01 2.17
CA VAL A 274 0.94 -0.99 1.14
C VAL A 274 0.23 0.19 1.79
N LYS A 275 0.91 1.32 1.85
CA LYS A 275 0.30 2.60 2.21
C LYS A 275 -0.53 3.08 1.04
N VAL A 276 -1.83 3.22 1.28
CA VAL A 276 -2.82 3.68 0.31
C VAL A 276 -3.23 5.09 0.73
N CYS A 277 -2.80 6.09 -0.03
CA CYS A 277 -3.21 7.47 0.19
C CYS A 277 -4.25 7.85 -0.87
N ILE A 278 -5.49 8.08 -0.42
CA ILE A 278 -6.61 8.49 -1.28
C ILE A 278 -6.70 10.01 -1.25
N VAL A 279 -6.58 10.63 -2.42
CA VAL A 279 -6.75 12.08 -2.59
C VAL A 279 -8.17 12.34 -3.05
N TRP A 280 -8.95 13.05 -2.24
CA TRP A 280 -10.35 13.36 -2.53
C TRP A 280 -10.49 14.65 -3.33
N ARG A 281 -11.65 14.84 -3.95
CA ARG A 281 -12.07 16.17 -4.43
C ARG A 281 -12.29 17.06 -3.21
N GLY A 282 -11.63 18.22 -3.19
CA GLY A 282 -11.60 19.12 -2.02
C GLY A 282 -10.27 19.11 -1.27
N GLY A 283 -9.29 18.28 -1.68
CA GLY A 283 -7.92 18.31 -1.14
C GLY A 283 -7.71 17.51 0.14
N LEU A 284 -8.77 16.93 0.71
CA LEU A 284 -8.65 15.97 1.80
C LEU A 284 -7.82 14.75 1.35
N VAL A 285 -7.02 14.22 2.25
CA VAL A 285 -6.25 12.99 2.04
C VAL A 285 -6.58 12.00 3.16
N THR A 286 -7.03 10.81 2.78
CA THR A 286 -7.18 9.68 3.70
C THR A 286 -6.01 8.73 3.50
N GLN A 287 -5.39 8.28 4.59
CA GLN A 287 -4.32 7.30 4.58
C GLN A 287 -4.79 6.02 5.26
N THR A 288 -4.57 4.89 4.60
CA THR A 288 -4.87 3.57 5.12
C THR A 288 -3.80 2.58 4.72
N GLU A 289 -3.65 1.49 5.47
CA GLU A 289 -2.62 0.49 5.25
C GLU A 289 -3.25 -0.85 4.89
N GLN A 290 -2.73 -1.49 3.83
CA GLN A 290 -3.23 -2.78 3.36
C GLN A 290 -2.09 -3.78 3.20
N ALA A 291 -2.18 -4.89 3.93
CA ALA A 291 -1.28 -6.02 3.73
C ALA A 291 -1.56 -6.75 2.40
N VAL A 292 -0.56 -6.88 1.54
CA VAL A 292 -0.65 -7.59 0.26
C VAL A 292 0.21 -8.85 0.31
N PRO A 293 -0.22 -9.97 -0.32
CA PRO A 293 0.58 -11.18 -0.34
C PRO A 293 1.89 -10.89 -1.06
N ILE A 294 3.01 -11.15 -0.39
CA ILE A 294 4.32 -10.96 -1.01
C ILE A 294 4.88 -12.29 -1.47
N HIS A 295 5.66 -12.24 -2.55
CA HIS A 295 6.24 -13.46 -3.12
C HIS A 295 7.26 -14.10 -2.16
N SER A 296 7.83 -13.31 -1.25
CA SER A 296 8.84 -13.73 -0.28
C SER A 296 8.95 -12.69 0.85
N ARG A 297 8.87 -13.11 2.12
CA ARG A 297 9.31 -12.34 3.32
C ARG A 297 10.75 -12.70 3.72
N ARG A 298 11.54 -13.19 2.76
CA ARG A 298 12.90 -13.68 3.03
C ARG A 298 13.68 -12.64 3.82
N TYR A 299 14.22 -13.07 4.95
CA TYR A 299 15.09 -12.29 5.84
C TYR A 299 14.44 -11.15 6.62
N GLY A 300 13.11 -10.97 6.54
CA GLY A 300 12.39 -10.00 7.38
C GLY A 300 12.21 -10.48 8.83
N GLU A 301 11.95 -9.56 9.76
CA GLU A 301 11.81 -9.84 11.20
C GLU A 301 10.79 -10.95 11.51
N LEU A 302 9.66 -10.96 10.82
CA LEU A 302 8.65 -12.01 11.02
C LEU A 302 9.15 -13.39 10.56
N GLU A 303 9.90 -13.49 9.46
CA GLU A 303 10.48 -14.78 9.05
C GLU A 303 11.52 -15.22 10.07
N GLN A 304 12.34 -14.31 10.59
CA GLN A 304 13.29 -14.62 11.66
C GLN A 304 12.60 -15.12 12.93
N ARG A 305 11.48 -14.49 13.34
CA ARG A 305 10.65 -14.96 14.46
C ARG A 305 10.07 -16.36 14.22
N VAL A 306 9.53 -16.61 13.03
CA VAL A 306 9.02 -17.93 12.65
C VAL A 306 10.13 -18.97 12.63
N VAL A 307 11.29 -18.65 12.07
CA VAL A 307 12.46 -19.55 12.00
C VAL A 307 12.99 -19.86 13.40
N LYS A 308 13.08 -18.86 14.27
CA LYS A 308 13.42 -19.05 15.69
C LYS A 308 12.44 -20.00 16.36
N ARG A 309 11.14 -19.78 16.17
CA ARG A 309 10.09 -20.63 16.75
C ARG A 309 10.15 -22.07 16.22
N VAL A 310 10.34 -22.24 14.91
CA VAL A 310 10.52 -23.55 14.28
C VAL A 310 11.77 -24.25 14.82
N ARG A 311 12.84 -23.51 15.11
CA ARG A 311 14.06 -24.07 15.70
C ARG A 311 13.82 -24.56 17.13
N GLU A 312 13.20 -23.74 17.98
CA GLU A 312 12.83 -24.11 19.36
C GLU A 312 11.97 -25.38 19.39
N LEU A 313 10.91 -25.45 18.57
CA LEU A 313 10.04 -26.63 18.49
C LEU A 313 10.77 -27.86 17.91
N ASN A 314 11.73 -27.66 17.02
CA ASN A 314 12.54 -28.75 16.49
C ASN A 314 13.55 -29.27 17.53
N GLU A 315 14.08 -28.40 18.39
CA GLU A 315 14.96 -28.76 19.50
C GLU A 315 14.23 -29.55 20.59
N THR A 316 12.95 -29.26 20.84
CA THR A 316 12.10 -30.07 21.75
C THR A 316 11.69 -31.42 21.17
N GLY A 317 12.00 -31.69 19.89
CA GLY A 317 11.67 -32.95 19.23
C GLY A 317 10.26 -32.98 18.61
N ALA A 318 9.59 -31.83 18.50
CA ALA A 318 8.25 -31.78 17.94
C ALA A 318 8.21 -32.27 16.49
N LYS A 319 7.17 -33.05 16.16
CA LYS A 319 6.93 -33.51 14.79
C LYS A 319 6.47 -32.35 13.91
N THR A 320 6.59 -32.50 12.60
CA THR A 320 6.21 -31.44 11.65
C THR A 320 4.75 -31.00 11.83
N ASP A 321 3.84 -31.92 12.13
CA ASP A 321 2.41 -31.60 12.33
C ASP A 321 2.18 -30.80 13.62
N GLU A 322 2.92 -31.09 14.70
CA GLU A 322 2.88 -30.32 15.95
C GLU A 322 3.45 -28.90 15.74
N ILE A 323 4.51 -28.78 14.95
CA ILE A 323 5.07 -27.48 14.54
C ILE A 323 4.03 -26.66 13.77
N LEU A 324 3.28 -27.30 12.86
CA LEU A 324 2.22 -26.63 12.09
C LEU A 324 1.09 -26.14 12.99
N SER A 325 0.61 -26.98 13.90
CA SER A 325 -0.44 -26.62 14.86
C SER A 325 0.00 -25.47 15.77
N CYS A 326 1.23 -25.49 16.28
CA CYS A 326 1.75 -24.40 17.11
C CYS A 326 1.85 -23.09 16.31
N LEU A 327 2.46 -23.10 15.11
CA LEU A 327 2.61 -21.89 14.31
C LEU A 327 1.27 -21.26 13.92
N ASN A 328 0.29 -22.09 13.51
CA ASN A 328 -1.02 -21.61 13.13
C ASN A 328 -1.83 -21.14 14.35
N GLY A 329 -1.68 -21.80 15.51
CA GLY A 329 -2.33 -21.41 16.77
C GLY A 329 -1.76 -20.12 17.38
N GLU A 330 -0.47 -19.88 17.24
CA GLU A 330 0.22 -18.66 17.70
C GLU A 330 -0.04 -17.44 16.79
N GLY A 331 -0.83 -17.61 15.72
CA GLY A 331 -1.22 -16.53 14.82
C GLY A 331 -0.15 -16.14 13.79
N PHE A 332 0.88 -16.98 13.59
CA PHE A 332 1.82 -16.77 12.49
C PHE A 332 1.14 -17.11 11.15
N PHE A 333 1.47 -16.35 10.11
CA PHE A 333 0.95 -16.59 8.75
C PHE A 333 2.06 -16.56 7.69
N PRO A 334 2.01 -17.44 6.67
CA PRO A 334 2.95 -17.42 5.56
C PRO A 334 2.90 -16.13 4.73
N CYS A 335 3.95 -15.89 3.94
CA CYS A 335 4.09 -14.70 3.07
C CYS A 335 2.91 -14.47 2.11
N ARG A 336 2.23 -15.55 1.70
CA ARG A 336 1.11 -15.52 0.76
C ARG A 336 -0.27 -15.50 1.44
N GLY A 337 -0.31 -15.40 2.78
CA GLY A 337 -1.51 -15.57 3.59
C GLY A 337 -1.92 -17.03 3.75
N GLY A 338 -2.94 -17.27 4.57
CA GLY A 338 -3.44 -18.61 4.92
C GLY A 338 -2.68 -19.24 6.09
N GLN A 339 -2.71 -20.57 6.16
CA GLN A 339 -2.05 -21.37 7.19
C GLN A 339 -0.71 -21.94 6.70
N PHE A 340 0.21 -22.18 7.62
CA PHE A 340 1.41 -22.96 7.35
C PHE A 340 1.04 -24.37 6.93
N THR A 341 1.76 -24.88 5.92
CA THR A 341 1.66 -26.26 5.44
C THR A 341 3.00 -26.96 5.57
N THR A 342 2.99 -28.29 5.57
CA THR A 342 4.20 -29.14 5.67
C THR A 342 5.26 -28.72 4.64
N GLY A 343 4.85 -28.45 3.40
CA GLY A 343 5.78 -28.01 2.34
C GLY A 343 6.42 -26.65 2.60
N ILE A 344 5.74 -25.72 3.28
CA ILE A 344 6.30 -24.42 3.66
C ILE A 344 7.33 -24.58 4.77
N VAL A 345 6.99 -25.35 5.81
CA VAL A 345 7.89 -25.61 6.94
C VAL A 345 9.14 -26.38 6.50
N MET A 346 9.00 -27.39 5.64
CA MET A 346 10.17 -28.12 5.12
C MET A 346 11.09 -27.20 4.30
N LYS A 347 10.53 -26.34 3.44
CA LYS A 347 11.34 -25.34 2.71
C LYS A 347 12.05 -24.36 3.65
N LEU A 348 11.43 -23.98 4.76
CA LEU A 348 12.07 -23.16 5.80
C LEU A 348 13.19 -23.92 6.49
N LYS A 349 12.93 -25.16 6.93
CA LYS A 349 13.92 -26.03 7.56
C LYS A 349 15.16 -26.22 6.68
N HIS A 350 14.97 -26.59 5.41
CA HIS A 350 16.08 -26.73 4.47
C HIS A 350 16.86 -25.44 4.25
N ARG A 351 16.18 -24.30 4.10
CA ARG A 351 16.84 -23.01 3.85
C ARG A 351 17.70 -22.55 5.02
N TYR A 352 17.22 -22.77 6.25
CA TYR A 352 17.88 -22.32 7.47
C TYR A 352 18.69 -23.44 8.17
N GLY A 353 18.92 -24.57 7.49
CA GLY A 353 19.70 -25.69 8.02
C GLY A 353 19.12 -26.33 9.29
N ILE A 354 17.80 -26.25 9.48
CA ILE A 354 17.13 -26.85 10.65
C ILE A 354 16.88 -28.33 10.36
N THR A 355 17.85 -29.17 10.69
CA THR A 355 17.73 -30.63 10.60
C THR A 355 16.89 -31.15 11.76
N SER A 356 15.95 -32.06 11.49
CA SER A 356 15.26 -32.78 12.55
C SER A 356 16.23 -33.77 13.21
N LYS A 357 15.99 -34.12 14.49
CA LYS A 357 16.83 -35.10 15.19
C LYS A 357 16.88 -36.45 14.48
N LEU A 358 15.77 -36.87 13.87
CA LEU A 358 15.69 -38.09 13.05
C LEU A 358 16.51 -37.99 11.76
N GLU A 359 16.52 -36.83 11.10
CA GLU A 359 17.35 -36.61 9.91
C GLU A 359 18.84 -36.51 10.27
N ALA A 360 19.18 -35.88 11.38
CA ALA A 360 20.53 -35.87 11.93
C ALA A 360 21.03 -37.29 12.26
N LEU A 361 20.16 -38.13 12.83
CA LEU A 361 20.44 -39.56 13.08
C LEU A 361 20.74 -40.31 11.77
N ARG A 362 19.96 -40.08 10.71
CA ARG A 362 20.20 -40.69 9.37
C ARG A 362 21.50 -40.21 8.71
N GLN A 363 21.91 -38.98 9.00
CA GLN A 363 23.17 -38.40 8.52
C GLN A 363 24.38 -38.82 9.36
N GLY A 364 24.21 -39.72 10.35
CA GLY A 364 25.30 -40.29 11.14
C GLY A 364 25.57 -39.60 12.48
N ASN A 365 24.82 -38.55 12.84
CA ASN A 365 24.90 -37.89 14.14
C ASN A 365 24.08 -38.66 15.19
N GLN A 366 24.41 -39.92 15.41
CA GLN A 366 23.75 -40.76 16.40
C GLN A 366 24.46 -40.75 17.76
N PRO A 367 23.75 -41.02 18.87
CA PRO A 367 24.38 -41.16 20.17
C PRO A 367 25.41 -42.30 20.15
N PRO A 368 26.59 -42.15 20.79
CA PRO A 368 27.68 -43.14 20.71
C PRO A 368 27.29 -44.53 21.23
N HIS A 369 26.32 -44.62 22.14
CA HIS A 369 25.87 -45.87 22.77
C HIS A 369 24.65 -46.52 22.11
N LYS A 370 24.10 -45.91 21.05
CA LYS A 370 22.91 -46.43 20.35
C LYS A 370 23.25 -46.71 18.88
N CYS A 371 22.62 -47.73 18.30
CA CYS A 371 22.71 -48.06 16.89
C CYS A 371 21.32 -48.16 16.26
N THR A 372 21.25 -47.81 14.97
CA THR A 372 20.00 -47.85 14.21
C THR A 372 19.64 -49.28 13.82
N THR A 373 18.39 -49.51 13.42
CA THR A 373 17.92 -50.81 12.93
C THR A 373 18.74 -51.34 11.75
N ASP A 374 19.22 -50.46 10.88
CA ASP A 374 20.03 -50.84 9.73
C ASP A 374 21.44 -51.28 10.16
N GLN A 375 22.07 -50.57 11.10
CA GLN A 375 23.39 -50.91 11.62
C GLN A 375 23.40 -52.22 12.41
N ILE A 376 22.42 -52.43 13.29
CA ILE A 376 22.34 -53.68 14.06
C ILE A 376 21.98 -54.87 13.16
N ALA A 377 21.22 -54.64 12.08
CA ALA A 377 20.95 -55.67 11.07
C ALA A 377 22.23 -56.10 10.36
N GLU A 378 23.08 -55.15 10.00
CA GLU A 378 24.39 -55.40 9.41
C GLU A 378 25.32 -56.15 10.38
N GLU A 379 25.41 -55.72 11.66
CA GLU A 379 26.23 -56.38 12.68
C GLU A 379 25.77 -57.82 13.00
N VAL A 380 24.47 -58.11 12.89
CA VAL A 380 23.89 -59.46 13.10
C VAL A 380 23.90 -60.30 11.82
N GLY A 381 24.12 -59.69 10.65
CA GLY A 381 24.06 -60.34 9.34
C GLY A 381 22.64 -60.75 8.96
N VAL A 382 21.68 -59.83 9.11
CA VAL A 382 20.27 -59.99 8.70
C VAL A 382 19.81 -58.77 7.91
N LYS A 383 18.72 -58.89 7.15
CA LYS A 383 18.08 -57.72 6.53
C LYS A 383 17.23 -56.96 7.55
N ARG A 384 17.10 -55.63 7.40
CA ARG A 384 16.30 -54.79 8.32
C ARG A 384 14.85 -55.28 8.48
N GLU A 385 14.26 -55.85 7.43
CA GLU A 385 12.88 -56.38 7.44
C GLU A 385 12.73 -57.55 8.41
N TRP A 386 13.81 -58.31 8.65
CA TRP A 386 13.80 -59.38 9.65
C TRP A 386 13.60 -58.81 11.04
N ILE A 387 14.29 -57.72 11.39
CA ILE A 387 14.16 -57.07 12.69
C ILE A 387 12.75 -56.51 12.88
N TYR A 388 12.25 -55.73 11.94
CA TYR A 388 10.87 -55.20 12.01
C TYR A 388 9.83 -56.32 12.15
N ARG A 389 10.00 -57.45 11.44
CA ARG A 389 9.12 -58.61 11.55
C ARG A 389 9.19 -59.30 12.92
N LYS A 390 10.36 -59.29 13.57
CA LYS A 390 10.52 -59.86 14.92
C LYS A 390 9.96 -58.93 15.99
N ILE A 391 10.06 -57.61 15.80
CA ILE A 391 9.39 -56.61 16.64
C ILE A 391 7.87 -56.74 16.52
N SER A 392 7.32 -56.79 15.29
CA SER A 392 5.87 -56.89 15.09
C SER A 392 5.26 -58.20 15.61
N ARG A 393 6.06 -59.28 15.66
CA ARG A 393 5.68 -60.57 16.27
C ARG A 393 5.96 -60.65 17.77
N GLY A 394 6.39 -59.55 18.41
CA GLY A 394 6.68 -59.49 19.84
C GLY A 394 7.91 -60.29 20.30
N LYS A 395 8.71 -60.80 19.37
CA LYS A 395 9.94 -61.58 19.66
C LYS A 395 11.13 -60.70 20.03
N ILE A 396 11.13 -59.46 19.56
CA ILE A 396 12.02 -58.40 20.04
C ILE A 396 11.13 -57.36 20.71
N ARG A 397 11.32 -57.16 22.02
CA ARG A 397 10.65 -56.10 22.78
C ARG A 397 11.60 -54.92 22.88
N ILE A 398 11.25 -53.84 22.20
CA ILE A 398 11.99 -52.60 22.18
C ILE A 398 10.97 -51.47 21.95
N GLU A 399 11.04 -50.44 22.77
CA GLU A 399 10.21 -49.25 22.60
C GLU A 399 10.87 -48.30 21.59
N LYS A 400 10.05 -47.45 20.98
CA LYS A 400 10.60 -46.39 20.13
C LYS A 400 11.25 -45.36 21.05
N ASP A 401 12.43 -44.89 20.67
CA ASP A 401 13.10 -43.83 21.41
C ASP A 401 12.25 -42.56 21.39
N ASP A 402 11.97 -41.97 22.56
CA ASP A 402 11.12 -40.78 22.70
C ASP A 402 11.67 -39.56 21.96
N VAL A 403 12.99 -39.47 21.78
CA VAL A 403 13.67 -38.33 21.16
C VAL A 403 13.71 -38.47 19.64
N TYR A 404 13.90 -39.69 19.13
CA TYR A 404 14.07 -39.94 17.69
C TYR A 404 12.86 -40.61 17.02
N GLY A 405 11.87 -41.10 17.77
CA GLY A 405 10.66 -41.74 17.25
C GLY A 405 10.91 -43.04 16.46
N CYS A 406 12.08 -43.65 16.60
CA CYS A 406 12.49 -44.87 15.91
C CYS A 406 13.12 -45.88 16.88
N TYR A 407 13.26 -47.14 16.44
CA TYR A 407 13.88 -48.18 17.25
C TYR A 407 15.40 -47.99 17.25
N LEU A 408 15.97 -47.75 18.43
CA LEU A 408 17.40 -47.62 18.64
C LEU A 408 17.89 -48.72 19.57
N PHE A 409 18.79 -49.57 19.08
CA PHE A 409 19.33 -50.68 19.84
C PHE A 409 20.56 -50.23 20.64
N PRO A 410 20.84 -50.85 21.80
CA PRO A 410 22.09 -50.63 22.51
C PRO A 410 23.27 -51.08 21.64
N ARG A 411 24.26 -50.21 21.42
CA ARG A 411 25.47 -50.53 20.65
C ARG A 411 26.46 -51.33 21.51
N THR A 412 26.06 -52.53 21.91
CA THR A 412 26.84 -53.42 22.78
C THR A 412 27.02 -54.79 22.14
N LYS A 413 28.16 -55.45 22.42
CA LYS A 413 28.42 -56.83 21.98
C LYS A 413 27.36 -57.81 22.51
N LEU A 414 26.77 -57.51 23.67
CA LEU A 414 25.70 -58.30 24.27
C LEU A 414 24.42 -58.23 23.45
N ALA A 415 24.01 -57.05 22.96
CA ALA A 415 22.84 -56.90 22.12
C ALA A 415 22.96 -57.66 20.79
N VAL A 416 24.13 -57.59 20.14
CA VAL A 416 24.42 -58.38 18.92
C VAL A 416 24.35 -59.88 19.21
N ARG A 417 24.90 -60.33 20.36
CA ARG A 417 24.90 -61.74 20.76
C ARG A 417 23.49 -62.28 20.99
N GLU A 418 22.66 -61.54 21.71
CA GLU A 418 21.27 -61.93 21.98
C GLU A 418 20.44 -61.98 20.68
N LEU A 419 20.64 -61.03 19.75
CA LEU A 419 19.99 -61.06 18.44
C LEU A 419 20.47 -62.23 17.56
N ARG A 420 21.75 -62.62 17.62
CA ARG A 420 22.27 -63.82 16.95
C ARG A 420 21.70 -65.11 17.57
N ARG A 421 21.57 -65.19 18.89
CA ARG A 421 20.89 -66.33 19.57
C ARG A 421 19.43 -66.44 19.15
N LEU A 422 18.72 -65.31 19.01
CA LEU A 422 17.35 -65.28 18.50
C LEU A 422 17.27 -65.73 17.03
N LYS A 423 18.28 -65.40 16.20
CA LYS A 423 18.41 -65.86 14.81
C LYS A 423 18.62 -67.38 14.73
N GLU A 424 19.46 -67.93 15.60
CA GLU A 424 19.77 -69.37 15.70
C GLU A 424 18.67 -70.19 16.40
N GLY A 425 17.60 -69.55 16.88
CA GLY A 425 16.51 -70.22 17.60
C GLY A 425 16.84 -70.61 19.05
N LYS A 426 17.99 -70.16 19.57
CA LYS A 426 18.47 -70.46 20.94
C LYS A 426 17.79 -69.63 22.03
N CYS A 427 17.04 -68.60 21.65
CA CYS A 427 16.24 -67.76 22.54
C CYS A 427 14.87 -67.50 21.91
N ALA A 428 13.80 -67.55 22.71
CA ALA A 428 12.43 -67.34 22.21
C ALA A 428 12.07 -65.85 22.05
N HIS A 429 12.59 -65.00 22.95
CA HIS A 429 12.34 -63.57 23.01
C HIS A 429 13.60 -62.83 23.47
N VAL A 430 13.78 -61.58 23.03
CA VAL A 430 14.85 -60.68 23.47
C VAL A 430 14.25 -59.32 23.80
N SER A 431 14.69 -58.69 24.89
CA SER A 431 14.22 -57.37 25.31
C SER A 431 15.40 -56.41 25.41
N PHE A 432 15.18 -55.17 25.01
CA PHE A 432 16.17 -54.09 25.02
C PHE A 432 15.63 -52.83 25.67
#